data_AF-A0A813ELF6-F1
#
_entry.id   AF-A0A813ELF6-F1
#
_cell.length_a   1.000
_cell.length_b   1.000
_cell.length_c   1.000
_cell.angle_alpha   90.00
_cell.angle_beta   90.00
_cell.angle_gamma   90.00
#
_symmetry.space_group_name_H-M   'P 1'
#
loop_
_entity.id
_entity.type
_entity.pdbx_description
1 polymer ?
#
loop_
_entity_poly.entity_id
_entity_poly.type
_entity_poly.pdbx_seq_one_letter_code
_entity_poly.pdbx_strand_id
1 'polypeptide(L)'
;MATTLRLHADKAADENRCLKTQGAQLLTGLGQKMALATGRSLPNDAGKYMTCIGVPGARYFLASMSASPMHPASLLNLGSGSPSDPVLQKVELGLCLPDVCGSDDIEAVIRSAWMRRLVPEMQLLNVSSVSSWSQLDLKPQDEGTTIAAVFLGCLLLLVLGSTAATWAASRSAVASVDDSGTSAGGSSRGTATPAVPEGGLSPSPREVFLATATPSSGRSAQGRPRPLGIILQAFSLIGPSGTLTKLVETQPYKPTDCLNGLRVMSMVWIILGHTFLMPEAISGYSNPQDIAMSSLNKNSAERSVWFLIIPSSQLGVDSFFFLSGFLLSLLSLKELRARNGKFNALAAVMLRYLRLTPSLAVVMLVYAKIWPYLGSGPFASRFQDFI
;
A
#
# COMPACT_ATOMS: atom_id res chain seq x y z
N MET A 1 -52.67 -5.74 -14.03
CA MET A 1 -52.91 -6.72 -12.96
C MET A 1 -52.44 -8.13 -13.31
N ALA A 2 -52.68 -8.66 -14.52
CA ALA A 2 -52.20 -10.00 -14.90
C ALA A 2 -50.66 -10.12 -15.00
N THR A 3 -49.97 -9.06 -15.43
CA THR A 3 -48.50 -9.03 -15.56
C THR A 3 -47.80 -9.01 -14.20
N THR A 4 -48.34 -8.29 -13.22
CA THR A 4 -47.83 -8.22 -11.85
C THR A 4 -48.01 -9.53 -11.07
N LEU A 5 -49.13 -10.24 -11.30
CA LEU A 5 -49.36 -11.56 -10.69
C LEU A 5 -48.43 -12.64 -11.25
N ARG A 6 -48.10 -12.60 -12.55
CA ARG A 6 -47.10 -13.50 -13.14
C ARG A 6 -45.70 -13.24 -12.59
N LEU A 7 -45.29 -11.97 -12.49
CA LEU A 7 -44.01 -11.59 -11.89
C LEU A 7 -43.89 -12.08 -10.43
N HIS A 8 -44.97 -11.99 -9.63
CA HIS A 8 -44.96 -12.52 -8.27
C HIS A 8 -44.95 -14.05 -8.19
N ALA A 9 -45.64 -14.74 -9.11
CA ALA A 9 -45.64 -16.20 -9.16
C ALA A 9 -44.29 -16.78 -9.62
N ASP A 10 -43.66 -16.16 -10.62
CA ASP A 10 -42.32 -16.52 -11.09
C ASP A 10 -41.28 -16.25 -9.98
N LYS A 11 -41.38 -15.11 -9.29
CA LYS A 11 -40.51 -14.77 -8.14
C LYS A 11 -40.61 -15.77 -6.99
N ALA A 12 -41.82 -16.20 -6.63
CA ALA A 12 -42.02 -17.22 -5.59
C ALA A 12 -41.55 -18.62 -6.02
N ALA A 13 -41.58 -18.93 -7.32
CA ALA A 13 -41.04 -20.18 -7.86
C ALA A 13 -39.51 -20.21 -7.81
N ASP A 14 -38.85 -19.08 -8.11
CA ASP A 14 -37.40 -18.92 -8.08
C ASP A 14 -36.83 -18.86 -6.64
N GLU A 15 -37.52 -18.20 -5.69
CA GLU A 15 -37.15 -18.18 -4.26
C GLU A 15 -37.06 -19.62 -3.69
N ASN A 16 -38.04 -20.44 -4.04
CA ASN A 16 -38.07 -21.86 -3.66
C ASN A 16 -36.99 -22.68 -4.36
N ARG A 17 -36.52 -22.26 -5.55
CA ARG A 17 -35.48 -22.93 -6.32
C ARG A 17 -34.10 -22.70 -5.72
N CYS A 18 -33.79 -21.45 -5.33
CA CYS A 18 -32.56 -21.10 -4.63
C CYS A 18 -32.41 -21.92 -3.33
N LEU A 19 -33.43 -21.89 -2.46
CA LEU A 19 -33.41 -22.60 -1.17
C LEU A 19 -33.32 -24.13 -1.32
N LYS A 20 -34.05 -24.72 -2.29
CA LYS A 20 -33.95 -26.16 -2.58
C LYS A 20 -32.57 -26.55 -3.08
N THR A 21 -31.98 -25.77 -3.98
CA THR A 21 -30.65 -26.03 -4.56
C THR A 21 -29.57 -25.90 -3.49
N GLN A 22 -29.66 -24.87 -2.66
CA GLN A 22 -28.77 -24.66 -1.53
C GLN A 22 -28.87 -25.84 -0.54
N GLY A 23 -30.08 -26.23 -0.15
CA GLY A 23 -30.32 -27.37 0.74
C GLY A 23 -29.77 -28.70 0.18
N ALA A 24 -29.95 -28.94 -1.12
CA ALA A 24 -29.43 -30.14 -1.78
C ALA A 24 -27.90 -30.14 -1.87
N GLN A 25 -27.28 -29.00 -2.19
CA GLN A 25 -25.83 -28.89 -2.31
C GLN A 25 -25.12 -28.92 -0.96
N LEU A 26 -25.78 -28.53 0.14
CA LEU A 26 -25.18 -28.53 1.48
C LEU A 26 -24.74 -29.91 1.99
N LEU A 27 -25.40 -30.96 1.52
CA LEU A 27 -25.04 -32.34 1.83
C LEU A 27 -23.87 -32.85 0.96
N THR A 28 -23.45 -32.07 -0.02
CA THR A 28 -22.30 -32.37 -0.88
C THR A 28 -21.03 -31.64 -0.41
N GLY A 29 -19.87 -32.15 -0.79
CA GLY A 29 -18.59 -31.47 -0.52
C GLY A 29 -18.50 -30.05 -1.11
N LEU A 30 -19.29 -29.74 -2.15
CA LEU A 30 -19.36 -28.42 -2.76
C LEU A 30 -20.10 -27.42 -1.85
N GLY A 31 -21.26 -27.80 -1.30
CA GLY A 31 -22.02 -26.93 -0.39
C GLY A 31 -21.34 -26.74 0.96
N GLN A 32 -20.54 -27.70 1.44
CA GLN A 32 -19.68 -27.50 2.61
C GLN A 32 -18.61 -26.42 2.35
N LYS A 33 -18.02 -26.37 1.15
CA LYS A 33 -17.08 -25.31 0.76
C LYS A 33 -17.77 -23.95 0.69
N MET A 34 -18.98 -23.88 0.13
CA MET A 34 -19.78 -22.64 0.12
C MET A 34 -20.10 -22.19 1.55
N ALA A 35 -20.56 -23.10 2.42
CA ALA A 35 -20.87 -22.79 3.82
C ALA A 35 -19.63 -22.40 4.67
N LEU A 36 -18.43 -22.83 4.26
CA LEU A 36 -17.16 -22.39 4.87
C LEU A 36 -16.73 -21.01 4.36
N ALA A 37 -17.14 -20.65 3.13
CA ALA A 37 -16.84 -19.36 2.53
C ALA A 37 -17.80 -18.25 3.01
N THR A 38 -19.00 -18.60 3.47
CA THR A 38 -19.96 -17.68 4.09
C THR A 38 -19.47 -17.18 5.46
N GLY A 39 -19.71 -15.89 5.73
CA GLY A 39 -19.41 -15.25 7.03
C GLY A 39 -20.22 -15.86 8.18
N ARG A 40 -19.66 -15.85 9.38
CA ARG A 40 -20.24 -16.48 10.58
C ARG A 40 -20.32 -15.57 11.81
N SER A 41 -19.60 -14.46 11.83
CA SER A 41 -19.59 -13.52 12.96
C SER A 41 -20.29 -12.21 12.61
N LEU A 42 -20.98 -11.63 13.58
CA LEU A 42 -21.53 -10.27 13.48
C LEU A 42 -20.62 -9.28 14.20
N PRO A 43 -20.71 -7.96 13.93
CA PRO A 43 -21.63 -7.28 13.01
C PRO A 43 -21.14 -7.22 11.55
N ASN A 44 -19.84 -7.40 11.27
CA ASN A 44 -19.29 -7.31 9.93
C ASN A 44 -18.38 -8.51 9.65
N ASP A 45 -18.86 -9.47 8.85
CA ASP A 45 -18.06 -10.60 8.37
C ASP A 45 -18.42 -10.91 6.91
N ALA A 46 -17.54 -10.47 6.01
CA ALA A 46 -17.69 -10.73 4.59
C ALA A 46 -17.38 -12.18 4.19
N GLY A 47 -16.98 -13.05 5.12
CA GLY A 47 -16.59 -14.42 4.83
C GLY A 47 -15.32 -14.51 3.95
N LYS A 48 -15.06 -15.70 3.41
CA LYS A 48 -13.91 -15.97 2.54
C LYS A 48 -14.27 -15.83 1.08
N TYR A 49 -14.34 -14.58 0.61
CA TYR A 49 -14.66 -14.23 -0.79
C TYR A 49 -13.85 -15.03 -1.83
N MET A 50 -12.52 -15.09 -1.69
CA MET A 50 -11.66 -15.82 -2.65
C MET A 50 -11.93 -17.33 -2.65
N THR A 51 -12.34 -17.89 -1.52
CA THR A 51 -12.77 -19.29 -1.46
C THR A 51 -14.10 -19.47 -2.20
N CYS A 52 -15.04 -18.53 -2.09
CA CYS A 52 -16.35 -18.61 -2.75
C CYS A 52 -16.22 -18.56 -4.28
N ILE A 53 -15.46 -17.60 -4.82
CA ILE A 53 -15.27 -17.45 -6.27
C ILE A 53 -14.57 -18.66 -6.89
N GLY A 54 -13.71 -19.35 -6.13
CA GLY A 54 -13.08 -20.59 -6.58
C GLY A 54 -14.02 -21.80 -6.66
N VAL A 55 -15.27 -21.69 -6.20
CA VAL A 55 -16.25 -22.78 -6.26
C VAL A 55 -17.06 -22.70 -7.56
N PRO A 56 -17.04 -23.74 -8.41
CA PRO A 56 -17.82 -23.75 -9.64
C PRO A 56 -19.32 -23.76 -9.35
N GLY A 57 -20.09 -22.91 -10.05
CA GLY A 57 -21.53 -22.76 -9.84
C GLY A 57 -21.92 -22.03 -8.56
N ALA A 58 -20.98 -21.33 -7.91
CA ALA A 58 -21.26 -20.45 -6.78
C ALA A 58 -21.21 -18.98 -7.21
N ARG A 59 -21.97 -18.14 -6.49
CA ARG A 59 -21.96 -16.70 -6.58
C ARG A 59 -21.87 -16.10 -5.18
N TYR A 60 -21.07 -15.05 -5.06
CA TYR A 60 -20.90 -14.31 -3.82
C TYR A 60 -21.87 -13.13 -3.74
N PHE A 61 -22.46 -12.95 -2.57
CA PHE A 61 -23.33 -11.83 -2.25
C PHE A 61 -22.91 -11.17 -0.95
N LEU A 62 -22.90 -9.83 -0.93
CA LEU A 62 -22.77 -9.08 0.32
C LEU A 62 -24.17 -8.60 0.72
N ALA A 63 -24.66 -9.06 1.87
CA ALA A 63 -25.92 -8.61 2.43
C ALA A 63 -25.66 -7.54 3.50
N SER A 64 -26.19 -6.33 3.29
CA SER A 64 -26.27 -5.31 4.34
C SER A 64 -27.69 -5.26 4.90
N MET A 65 -27.77 -5.44 6.21
CA MET A 65 -29.02 -5.48 6.94
C MET A 65 -29.04 -4.45 8.05
N SER A 66 -30.24 -3.95 8.34
CA SER A 66 -30.47 -3.07 9.47
C SER A 66 -31.23 -3.83 10.54
N ALA A 67 -30.58 -4.02 11.69
CA ALA A 67 -31.07 -4.91 12.73
C ALA A 67 -31.21 -4.20 14.08
N SER A 68 -32.26 -4.54 14.82
CA SER A 68 -32.46 -4.12 16.21
C SER A 68 -32.36 -5.33 17.14
N PRO A 69 -31.74 -5.23 18.34
CA PRO A 69 -31.68 -6.34 19.29
C PRO A 69 -33.08 -6.77 19.73
N MET A 70 -33.38 -8.07 19.72
CA MET A 70 -34.66 -8.61 20.19
C MET A 70 -34.81 -8.55 21.71
N HIS A 71 -33.69 -8.53 22.45
CA HIS A 71 -33.67 -8.48 23.91
C HIS A 71 -32.72 -7.38 24.42
N PRO A 72 -33.21 -6.42 25.24
CA PRO A 72 -32.39 -5.33 25.78
C PRO A 72 -31.34 -5.80 26.81
N ALA A 73 -31.43 -7.03 27.32
CA ALA A 73 -30.47 -7.58 28.29
C ALA A 73 -29.19 -8.16 27.65
N SER A 74 -29.12 -8.24 26.33
CA SER A 74 -27.92 -8.71 25.60
C SER A 74 -26.83 -7.63 25.46
N LEU A 75 -27.06 -6.44 26.04
CA LEU A 75 -26.21 -5.25 25.96
C LEU A 75 -24.90 -5.32 26.76
N LEU A 76 -24.58 -6.43 27.44
CA LEU A 76 -23.32 -6.53 28.20
C LEU A 76 -22.06 -6.69 27.32
N ASN A 77 -22.20 -6.89 26.00
CA ASN A 77 -21.05 -7.02 25.08
C ASN A 77 -21.11 -6.10 23.85
N LEU A 78 -22.11 -5.23 23.71
CA LEU A 78 -22.24 -4.32 22.57
C LEU A 78 -22.56 -2.92 23.08
N GLY A 79 -21.50 -2.13 23.30
CA GLY A 79 -21.48 -0.66 23.39
C GLY A 79 -22.58 0.05 24.20
N SER A 80 -22.19 0.70 25.30
CA SER A 80 -23.09 1.52 26.11
C SER A 80 -23.63 2.73 25.32
N GLY A 81 -24.90 2.66 24.92
CA GLY A 81 -25.70 3.79 24.45
C GLY A 81 -26.93 3.99 25.34
N SER A 82 -27.23 5.27 25.65
CA SER A 82 -28.35 5.73 26.48
C SER A 82 -29.73 5.19 26.01
N PRO A 83 -30.70 4.94 26.91
CA PRO A 83 -31.98 4.35 26.56
C PRO A 83 -32.96 5.41 26.04
N SER A 84 -33.12 5.57 24.73
CA SER A 84 -34.29 6.28 24.18
C SER A 84 -34.71 5.94 22.75
N ASP A 85 -33.89 5.27 21.93
CA ASP A 85 -34.26 4.91 20.55
C ASP A 85 -33.79 3.50 20.22
N PRO A 86 -34.52 2.70 19.40
CA PRO A 86 -34.00 1.42 18.93
C PRO A 86 -32.77 1.71 18.07
N VAL A 87 -31.58 1.48 18.62
CA VAL A 87 -30.32 1.62 17.90
C VAL A 87 -30.35 0.64 16.74
N LEU A 88 -30.58 1.17 15.54
CA LEU A 88 -30.61 0.40 14.30
C LEU A 88 -29.16 0.13 13.92
N GLN A 89 -28.67 -1.07 14.18
CA GLN A 89 -27.28 -1.43 13.88
C GLN A 89 -27.16 -1.89 12.43
N LYS A 90 -26.22 -1.28 11.70
CA LYS A 90 -25.86 -1.74 10.36
C LYS A 90 -24.97 -2.99 10.49
N VAL A 91 -25.41 -4.07 9.87
CA VAL A 91 -24.76 -5.38 9.90
C VAL A 91 -24.47 -5.80 8.47
N GLU A 92 -23.30 -6.39 8.24
CA GLU A 92 -22.90 -6.90 6.93
C GLU A 92 -22.42 -8.33 7.00
N LEU A 93 -22.95 -9.15 6.09
CA LEU A 93 -22.65 -10.57 6.01
C LEU A 93 -22.39 -10.99 4.57
N GLY A 94 -21.24 -11.63 4.35
CA GLY A 94 -20.92 -12.25 3.07
C GLY A 94 -21.52 -13.65 2.94
N LEU A 95 -22.29 -13.88 1.88
CA LEU A 95 -22.98 -15.13 1.60
C LEU A 95 -22.43 -15.76 0.32
N CYS A 96 -21.97 -17.00 0.41
CA CYS A 96 -21.63 -17.81 -0.76
C CYS A 96 -22.80 -18.73 -1.09
N LEU A 97 -23.48 -18.48 -2.21
CA LEU A 97 -24.70 -19.16 -2.61
C LEU A 97 -24.54 -19.78 -4.00
N PRO A 98 -25.41 -20.73 -4.40
CA PRO A 98 -25.46 -21.20 -5.78
C PRO A 98 -25.73 -20.06 -6.77
N ASP A 99 -25.22 -20.16 -7.98
CA ASP A 99 -25.42 -19.19 -9.07
C ASP A 99 -26.90 -19.02 -9.50
N VAL A 100 -27.74 -20.00 -9.18
CA VAL A 100 -29.20 -19.97 -9.34
C VAL A 100 -29.88 -18.91 -8.46
N CYS A 101 -29.25 -18.50 -7.35
CA CYS A 101 -29.81 -17.49 -6.47
C CYS A 101 -29.62 -16.07 -7.05
N GLY A 102 -30.65 -15.24 -6.93
CA GLY A 102 -30.64 -13.81 -7.27
C GLY A 102 -30.48 -12.89 -6.06
N SER A 103 -30.43 -11.57 -6.30
CA SER A 103 -30.42 -10.55 -5.23
C SER A 103 -31.67 -10.61 -4.36
N ASP A 104 -32.81 -10.88 -4.99
CA ASP A 104 -34.13 -10.89 -4.35
C ASP A 104 -34.32 -12.08 -3.40
N ASP A 105 -33.62 -13.20 -3.63
CA ASP A 105 -33.73 -14.42 -2.82
C ASP A 105 -33.02 -14.30 -1.47
N ILE A 106 -32.17 -13.29 -1.31
CA ILE A 106 -31.29 -13.16 -0.15
C ILE A 106 -32.06 -12.83 1.11
N GLU A 107 -33.16 -12.07 0.99
CA GLU A 107 -34.03 -11.82 2.12
C GLU A 107 -34.62 -13.12 2.67
N ALA A 108 -35.07 -14.01 1.80
CA ALA A 108 -35.59 -15.33 2.16
C ALA A 108 -34.51 -16.22 2.78
N VAL A 109 -33.30 -16.24 2.19
CA VAL A 109 -32.15 -16.98 2.73
C VAL A 109 -31.78 -16.49 4.12
N ILE A 110 -31.72 -15.18 4.36
CA ILE A 110 -31.37 -14.60 5.67
C ILE A 110 -32.41 -14.95 6.74
N ARG A 111 -33.70 -14.90 6.38
CA ARG A 111 -34.79 -15.24 7.30
C ARG A 111 -34.92 -16.75 7.55
N SER A 112 -34.31 -17.59 6.71
CA SER A 112 -34.40 -19.05 6.81
C SER A 112 -33.80 -19.62 8.11
N ALA A 113 -34.38 -20.74 8.58
CA ALA A 113 -33.88 -21.45 9.77
C ALA A 113 -32.46 -22.03 9.58
N TRP A 114 -32.07 -22.28 8.33
CA TRP A 114 -30.72 -22.66 7.95
C TRP A 114 -29.71 -21.58 8.33
N MET A 115 -30.00 -20.31 8.00
CA MET A 115 -29.06 -19.23 8.21
C MET A 115 -28.84 -18.95 9.70
N ARG A 116 -29.91 -19.11 10.50
CA ARG A 116 -29.86 -19.06 11.98
C ARG A 116 -29.03 -20.20 12.60
N ARG A 117 -28.81 -21.31 11.90
CA ARG A 117 -27.89 -22.37 12.34
C ARG A 117 -26.43 -22.05 11.97
N LEU A 118 -26.22 -21.42 10.81
CA LEU A 118 -24.88 -21.09 10.33
C LEU A 118 -24.28 -19.88 11.09
N VAL A 119 -25.12 -18.88 11.39
CA VAL A 119 -24.80 -17.70 12.19
C VAL A 119 -25.73 -17.68 13.41
N PRO A 120 -25.32 -18.25 14.56
CA PRO A 120 -26.18 -18.32 15.74
C PRO A 120 -26.54 -16.94 16.30
N GLU A 121 -25.66 -15.95 16.14
CA GLU A 121 -25.87 -14.57 16.62
C GLU A 121 -27.05 -13.86 15.93
N MET A 122 -27.43 -14.29 14.72
CA MET A 122 -28.60 -13.71 14.01
C MET A 122 -29.92 -13.99 14.73
N GLN A 123 -30.00 -14.99 15.61
CA GLN A 123 -31.23 -15.27 16.37
C GLN A 123 -31.57 -14.16 17.37
N LEU A 124 -30.58 -13.35 17.74
CA LEU A 124 -30.71 -12.28 18.72
C LEU A 124 -31.15 -10.94 18.10
N LEU A 125 -31.29 -10.90 16.77
CA LEU A 125 -31.52 -9.69 15.99
C LEU A 125 -32.85 -9.76 15.24
N ASN A 126 -33.60 -8.66 15.28
CA ASN A 126 -34.76 -8.44 14.42
C ASN A 126 -34.31 -7.69 13.16
N VAL A 127 -34.40 -8.35 12.01
CA VAL A 127 -33.97 -7.80 10.71
C VAL A 127 -35.11 -7.01 10.09
N SER A 128 -34.90 -5.70 9.91
CA SER A 128 -35.93 -4.78 9.40
C SER A 128 -35.87 -4.60 7.89
N SER A 129 -34.65 -4.52 7.33
CA SER A 129 -34.41 -4.40 5.90
C SER A 129 -33.17 -5.17 5.51
N VAL A 130 -33.22 -5.79 4.32
CA VAL A 130 -32.10 -6.49 3.70
C VAL A 130 -31.87 -5.86 2.33
N SER A 131 -30.66 -5.34 2.15
CA SER A 131 -30.14 -4.98 0.83
C SER A 131 -29.04 -5.97 0.48
N SER A 132 -29.02 -6.42 -0.77
CA SER A 132 -28.05 -7.39 -1.24
C SER A 132 -27.46 -6.93 -2.56
N TRP A 133 -26.17 -7.18 -2.71
CA TRP A 133 -25.44 -6.91 -3.95
C TRP A 133 -24.78 -8.19 -4.42
N SER A 134 -25.13 -8.66 -5.62
CA SER A 134 -24.35 -9.67 -6.33
C SER A 134 -23.00 -9.06 -6.68
N GLN A 135 -21.91 -9.81 -6.47
CA GLN A 135 -20.51 -9.45 -6.79
C GLN A 135 -20.37 -7.99 -7.25
N LEU A 136 -20.36 -7.12 -6.23
CA LEU A 136 -20.29 -5.66 -6.25
C LEU A 136 -19.96 -5.11 -7.64
N ASP A 137 -20.91 -4.39 -8.26
CA ASP A 137 -20.63 -3.54 -9.42
C ASP A 137 -19.52 -2.55 -9.03
N LEU A 138 -18.27 -2.94 -9.28
CA LEU A 138 -17.15 -2.02 -9.23
C LEU A 138 -17.55 -0.85 -10.13
N LYS A 139 -17.43 0.37 -9.61
CA LYS A 139 -17.74 1.54 -10.39
C LYS A 139 -16.96 1.46 -11.70
N PRO A 140 -17.60 1.68 -12.87
CA PRO A 140 -16.88 1.65 -14.13
C PRO A 140 -15.74 2.67 -14.07
N GLN A 141 -14.63 2.33 -14.72
CA GLN A 141 -13.42 3.13 -14.70
C GLN A 141 -13.71 4.57 -15.13
N ASP A 142 -13.43 5.52 -14.24
CA ASP A 142 -13.56 6.94 -14.50
C ASP A 142 -12.57 7.40 -15.59
N GLU A 143 -12.94 8.43 -16.36
CA GLU A 143 -12.06 9.01 -17.39
C GLU A 143 -10.73 9.46 -16.79
N GLY A 144 -10.75 9.95 -15.55
CA GLY A 144 -9.57 10.34 -14.79
C GLY A 144 -8.60 9.18 -14.52
N THR A 145 -9.08 7.96 -14.35
CA THR A 145 -8.22 6.78 -14.15
C THR A 145 -7.47 6.40 -15.42
N THR A 146 -8.14 6.49 -16.56
CA THR A 146 -7.51 6.26 -17.87
C THR A 146 -6.41 7.29 -18.13
N ILE A 147 -6.67 8.58 -17.89
CA ILE A 147 -5.68 9.65 -18.05
C ILE A 147 -4.47 9.42 -17.12
N ALA A 148 -4.73 9.10 -15.85
CA ALA A 148 -3.70 8.77 -14.87
C ALA A 148 -2.83 7.58 -15.29
N ALA A 149 -3.44 6.50 -15.78
CA ALA A 149 -2.74 5.31 -16.24
C ALA A 149 -1.88 5.59 -17.49
N VAL A 150 -2.41 6.35 -18.46
CA VAL A 150 -1.64 6.79 -19.65
C VAL A 150 -0.45 7.64 -19.23
N PHE A 151 -0.64 8.59 -18.33
CA PHE A 151 0.45 9.44 -17.83
C PHE A 151 1.56 8.63 -17.15
N LEU A 152 1.20 7.70 -16.26
CA LEU A 152 2.19 6.78 -15.66
C LEU A 152 2.85 5.88 -16.69
N GLY A 153 2.10 5.37 -17.66
CA GLY A 153 2.62 4.57 -18.76
C GLY A 153 3.67 5.34 -19.58
N CYS A 154 3.40 6.60 -19.91
CA CYS A 154 4.35 7.48 -20.60
C CYS A 154 5.62 7.69 -19.78
N LEU A 155 5.50 7.93 -18.46
CA LEU A 155 6.67 8.06 -17.58
C LEU A 155 7.51 6.77 -17.54
N LEU A 156 6.87 5.61 -17.46
CA LEU A 156 7.56 4.32 -17.50
C LEU A 156 8.27 4.10 -18.84
N LEU A 157 7.62 4.40 -19.95
CA LEU A 157 8.23 4.30 -21.28
C LEU A 157 9.42 5.26 -21.43
N LEU A 158 9.32 6.48 -20.89
CA LEU A 158 10.45 7.41 -20.87
C LEU A 158 11.63 6.85 -20.08
N VAL A 159 11.37 6.28 -18.90
CA VAL A 159 12.41 5.66 -18.05
C VAL A 159 13.07 4.47 -18.75
N LEU A 160 12.27 3.57 -19.33
CA LEU A 160 12.76 2.41 -20.08
C LEU A 160 13.54 2.83 -21.33
N GLY A 161 13.03 3.80 -22.08
CA GLY A 161 13.68 4.36 -23.27
C GLY A 161 15.00 5.04 -22.94
N SER A 162 15.06 5.85 -21.87
CA SER A 162 16.30 6.43 -21.40
C SER A 162 17.30 5.39 -20.94
N THR A 163 16.85 4.35 -20.24
CA THR A 163 17.71 3.27 -19.75
C THR A 163 18.28 2.45 -20.91
N ALA A 164 17.47 2.17 -21.94
CA ALA A 164 17.93 1.48 -23.14
C ALA A 164 18.95 2.32 -23.92
N ALA A 165 18.71 3.63 -24.05
CA ALA A 165 19.59 4.54 -24.77
C ALA A 165 20.96 4.69 -24.07
N THR A 166 20.98 4.86 -22.75
CA THR A 166 22.24 4.96 -21.98
C THR A 166 22.98 3.63 -21.94
N TRP A 167 22.28 2.51 -21.86
CA TRP A 167 22.87 1.18 -21.90
C TRP A 167 23.51 0.89 -23.27
N ALA A 168 22.82 1.21 -24.36
CA ALA A 168 23.37 1.09 -25.72
C ALA A 168 24.62 1.97 -25.90
N ALA A 169 24.57 3.24 -25.47
CA ALA A 169 25.72 4.14 -25.52
C ALA A 169 26.92 3.63 -24.68
N SER A 170 26.65 3.00 -23.53
CA SER A 170 27.71 2.43 -22.68
C SER A 170 28.41 1.23 -23.35
N ARG A 171 27.68 0.41 -24.11
CA ARG A 171 28.26 -0.70 -24.88
C ARG A 171 29.12 -0.21 -26.05
N SER A 172 28.67 0.82 -26.75
CA SER A 172 29.44 1.43 -27.84
C SER A 172 30.74 2.07 -27.35
N ALA A 173 30.74 2.66 -26.14
CA ALA A 173 31.95 3.21 -25.54
C ALA A 173 32.98 2.12 -25.17
N VAL A 174 32.54 0.99 -24.63
CA VAL A 174 33.43 -0.14 -24.33
C VAL A 174 34.04 -0.74 -25.60
N ALA A 175 33.26 -0.88 -26.67
CA ALA A 175 33.76 -1.36 -27.97
C ALA A 175 34.82 -0.43 -28.59
N SER A 176 34.72 0.89 -28.37
CA SER A 176 35.72 1.85 -28.86
C SER A 176 37.05 1.86 -28.08
N VAL A 177 37.08 1.34 -26.85
CA VAL A 177 38.30 1.25 -26.04
C VAL A 177 39.14 0.05 -26.46
N ASP A 178 38.51 -1.08 -26.79
CA ASP A 178 39.21 -2.28 -27.28
C ASP A 178 39.98 -2.05 -28.60
N ASP A 179 39.47 -1.19 -29.48
CA ASP A 179 40.11 -0.90 -30.78
C ASP A 179 41.35 0.03 -30.65
N SER A 180 41.54 0.66 -29.49
CA SER A 180 42.67 1.56 -29.22
C SER A 180 43.82 0.92 -28.43
N GLY A 181 43.66 -0.34 -28.00
CA GLY A 181 44.64 -1.07 -27.20
C GLY A 181 45.75 -1.80 -27.98
N THR A 182 45.74 -1.81 -29.32
CA THR A 182 46.62 -2.67 -30.12
C THR A 182 47.80 -1.96 -30.80
N SER A 183 48.15 -0.72 -30.42
CA SER A 183 49.37 -0.09 -30.97
C SER A 183 50.09 0.85 -30.02
N ALA A 184 50.98 0.29 -29.20
CA ALA A 184 52.26 0.90 -28.82
C ALA A 184 53.11 -0.12 -28.05
N GLY A 185 53.75 -1.04 -28.78
CA GLY A 185 54.91 -1.77 -28.27
C GLY A 185 56.14 -0.87 -28.34
N GLY A 186 56.73 -0.54 -27.19
CA GLY A 186 57.93 0.29 -27.10
C GLY A 186 58.68 0.04 -25.80
N SER A 187 59.71 -0.80 -25.89
CA SER A 187 60.68 -1.19 -24.86
C SER A 187 61.37 0.00 -24.16
N SER A 188 61.45 -0.03 -22.82
CA SER A 188 62.70 0.25 -22.09
C SER A 188 62.64 -0.13 -20.60
N ARG A 189 63.54 -1.05 -20.25
CA ARG A 189 64.15 -1.34 -18.93
C ARG A 189 64.21 -0.18 -17.94
N GLY A 190 63.91 -0.46 -16.68
CA GLY A 190 64.23 0.42 -15.54
C GLY A 190 63.94 -0.26 -14.20
N THR A 191 64.95 -0.92 -13.65
CA THR A 191 65.02 -1.57 -12.34
C THR A 191 64.94 -0.52 -11.22
N ALA A 192 64.02 -0.64 -10.26
CA ALA A 192 64.15 -0.05 -8.92
C ALA A 192 63.19 -0.71 -7.91
N THR A 193 63.78 -1.40 -6.95
CA THR A 193 63.20 -1.85 -5.68
C THR A 193 62.68 -0.65 -4.85
N PRO A 194 61.59 -0.78 -4.07
CA PRO A 194 61.32 0.14 -2.97
C PRO A 194 61.91 -0.40 -1.68
N ALA A 195 62.88 0.35 -1.14
CA ALA A 195 63.35 0.22 0.23
C ALA A 195 62.28 0.70 1.21
N VAL A 196 62.10 -0.04 2.30
CA VAL A 196 61.42 0.39 3.53
C VAL A 196 62.33 1.37 4.27
N PRO A 197 61.76 2.45 4.84
CA PRO A 197 62.14 2.79 6.20
C PRO A 197 60.91 3.00 7.10
N GLU A 198 61.01 2.40 8.29
CA GLU A 198 60.17 2.68 9.45
C GLU A 198 60.49 4.06 10.07
N GLY A 199 59.48 4.60 10.76
CA GLY A 199 59.69 5.42 11.97
C GLY A 199 59.35 6.90 11.85
N GLY A 200 58.29 7.32 12.56
CA GLY A 200 58.18 8.72 13.02
C GLY A 200 56.79 9.34 12.97
N LEU A 201 56.12 9.35 14.13
CA LEU A 201 55.18 10.36 14.63
C LEU A 201 53.89 10.67 13.82
N SER A 202 52.77 10.22 14.40
CA SER A 202 51.38 10.53 14.04
C SER A 202 51.10 12.04 13.93
N PRO A 203 50.50 12.54 12.81
CA PRO A 203 49.92 13.87 12.77
C PRO A 203 48.44 13.86 13.18
N SER A 204 48.04 14.95 13.84
CA SER A 204 46.71 15.17 14.41
C SER A 204 45.55 15.08 13.38
N PRO A 205 44.29 14.81 13.81
CA PRO A 205 43.13 14.62 12.92
C PRO A 205 42.74 15.83 12.06
N ARG A 206 43.43 16.97 12.18
CA ARG A 206 43.10 18.22 11.48
C ARG A 206 43.76 18.35 10.10
N GLU A 207 44.80 17.58 9.79
CA GLU A 207 45.46 17.68 8.47
C GLU A 207 44.96 16.66 7.43
N VAL A 208 44.25 15.60 7.86
CA VAL A 208 43.58 14.65 6.95
C VAL A 208 42.38 15.31 6.23
N PHE A 209 41.86 16.42 6.76
CA PHE A 209 40.66 17.06 6.21
C PHE A 209 40.93 18.05 5.05
N LEU A 210 42.20 18.41 4.78
CA LEU A 210 42.55 19.38 3.73
C LEU A 210 43.26 18.78 2.51
N ALA A 211 43.62 17.49 2.51
CA ALA A 211 44.40 16.87 1.42
C ALA A 211 43.58 16.04 0.41
N THR A 212 42.26 15.93 0.54
CA THR A 212 41.42 15.09 -0.33
C THR A 212 40.51 15.92 -1.23
N ALA A 213 41.10 16.75 -2.09
CA ALA A 213 40.39 17.33 -3.24
C ALA A 213 41.35 17.80 -4.34
N THR A 214 42.34 16.99 -4.71
CA THR A 214 42.89 17.07 -6.07
C THR A 214 42.04 16.17 -6.97
N PRO A 215 41.20 16.70 -7.87
CA PRO A 215 40.56 15.87 -8.88
C PRO A 215 41.68 15.36 -9.79
N SER A 216 41.91 14.05 -9.78
CA SER A 216 42.80 13.39 -10.71
C SER A 216 42.41 13.78 -12.13
N SER A 217 43.35 14.47 -12.77
CA SER A 217 43.28 14.91 -14.15
C SER A 217 43.20 13.69 -15.06
N GLY A 218 41.99 13.38 -15.49
CA GLY A 218 41.67 12.40 -16.53
C GLY A 218 40.38 12.79 -17.25
N ARG A 219 40.20 14.09 -17.55
CA ARG A 219 39.08 14.55 -18.39
C ARG A 219 39.43 14.28 -19.85
N SER A 220 38.99 13.12 -20.34
CA SER A 220 38.65 12.97 -21.75
C SER A 220 37.67 14.10 -22.13
N ALA A 221 37.88 14.69 -23.30
CA ALA A 221 37.15 15.84 -23.82
C ALA A 221 35.65 15.54 -23.96
N GLN A 222 34.89 15.74 -22.88
CA GLN A 222 33.46 15.53 -22.88
C GLN A 222 32.78 16.79 -23.42
N GLY A 223 32.44 16.75 -24.71
CA GLY A 223 31.66 17.78 -25.38
C GLY A 223 30.37 18.10 -24.61
N ARG A 224 29.99 19.38 -24.57
CA ARG A 224 28.81 19.91 -23.87
C ARG A 224 27.58 19.02 -24.19
N PRO A 225 27.00 18.29 -23.22
CA PRO A 225 25.87 17.41 -23.52
C PRO A 225 24.71 18.26 -24.05
N ARG A 226 24.09 17.82 -25.15
CA ARG A 226 22.86 18.43 -25.68
C ARG A 226 21.80 18.44 -24.57
N PRO A 227 20.93 19.47 -24.48
CA PRO A 227 19.93 19.57 -23.40
C PRO A 227 19.05 18.32 -23.30
N LEU A 228 18.74 17.69 -24.44
CA LEU A 228 18.01 16.41 -24.49
C LEU A 228 18.77 15.23 -23.86
N GLY A 229 20.10 15.21 -23.97
CA GLY A 229 20.94 14.19 -23.34
C GLY A 229 20.96 14.28 -21.82
N ILE A 230 20.86 15.50 -21.26
CA ILE A 230 20.78 15.71 -19.80
C ILE A 230 19.44 15.17 -19.26
N ILE A 231 18.35 15.44 -19.98
CA ILE A 231 17.00 14.95 -19.60
C ILE A 231 16.96 13.42 -19.66
N LEU A 232 17.44 12.82 -20.75
CA LEU A 232 17.48 11.37 -20.89
C LEU A 232 18.34 10.70 -19.81
N GLN A 233 19.46 11.32 -19.44
CA GLN A 233 20.30 10.79 -18.37
C GLN A 233 19.61 10.85 -16.99
N ALA A 234 18.74 11.83 -16.75
CA ALA A 234 18.01 11.98 -15.49
C ALA A 234 16.96 10.88 -15.26
N PHE A 235 16.45 10.23 -16.31
CA PHE A 235 15.46 9.15 -16.22
C PHE A 235 16.07 7.74 -16.35
N SER A 236 17.38 7.63 -16.53
CA SER A 236 18.07 6.35 -16.69
C SER A 236 18.22 5.59 -15.36
N LEU A 237 17.73 4.35 -15.30
CA LEU A 237 17.85 3.50 -14.11
C LEU A 237 19.25 2.89 -13.97
N ILE A 238 19.80 2.36 -15.07
CA ILE A 238 21.05 1.58 -15.11
C ILE A 238 22.10 2.35 -15.93
N GLY A 239 23.38 2.30 -15.52
CA GLY A 239 24.51 2.90 -16.23
C GLY A 239 25.47 3.66 -15.31
N PRO A 240 26.54 4.30 -15.86
CA PRO A 240 27.55 5.01 -15.06
C PRO A 240 26.99 6.16 -14.19
N SER A 241 25.86 6.73 -14.60
CA SER A 241 25.11 7.75 -13.88
C SER A 241 23.66 7.34 -13.59
N GLY A 242 23.36 6.04 -13.68
CA GLY A 242 22.03 5.51 -13.41
C GLY A 242 21.62 5.69 -11.95
N THR A 243 20.35 5.98 -11.72
CA THR A 243 19.81 6.20 -10.37
C THR A 243 20.02 4.98 -9.47
N LEU A 244 19.89 3.76 -10.01
CA LEU A 244 19.99 2.51 -9.26
C LEU A 244 21.45 2.23 -8.83
N THR A 245 22.41 2.51 -9.71
CA THR A 245 23.84 2.43 -9.39
C THR A 245 24.22 3.41 -8.28
N LYS A 246 23.67 4.63 -8.31
CA LYS A 246 23.83 5.63 -7.24
C LYS A 246 23.17 5.24 -5.93
N LEU A 247 22.09 4.45 -5.97
CA LEU A 247 21.42 3.93 -4.77
C LEU A 247 22.23 2.84 -4.06
N VAL A 248 22.93 2.00 -4.84
CA VAL A 248 23.74 0.89 -4.31
C VAL A 248 25.15 1.36 -3.89
N GLU A 249 25.61 2.49 -4.42
CA GLU A 249 26.91 3.08 -4.07
C GLU A 249 26.97 3.44 -2.58
N THR A 250 27.86 2.75 -1.85
CA THR A 250 28.12 3.02 -0.43
C THR A 250 28.65 4.43 -0.26
N GLN A 251 27.91 5.25 0.48
CA GLN A 251 28.33 6.61 0.78
C GLN A 251 29.47 6.59 1.82
N PRO A 252 30.44 7.51 1.72
CA PRO A 252 31.46 7.66 2.76
C PRO A 252 30.81 8.06 4.08
N TYR A 253 31.39 7.58 5.18
CA TYR A 253 30.90 7.85 6.54
C TYR A 253 30.74 9.35 6.81
N LYS A 254 29.57 9.73 7.34
CA LYS A 254 29.26 11.07 7.83
C LYS A 254 28.86 11.00 9.31
N PRO A 255 29.25 11.98 10.13
CA PRO A 255 28.85 12.02 11.55
C PRO A 255 27.34 11.98 11.79
N THR A 256 26.54 12.33 10.78
CA THR A 256 25.07 12.32 10.82
C THR A 256 24.44 10.98 10.41
N ASP A 257 25.22 9.93 10.14
CA ASP A 257 24.70 8.65 9.62
C ASP A 257 23.82 7.90 10.62
N CYS A 258 24.02 8.09 11.92
CA CYS A 258 23.13 7.54 12.95
C CYS A 258 21.67 8.03 12.80
N LEU A 259 21.47 9.25 12.28
CA LEU A 259 20.14 9.81 12.01
C LEU A 259 19.45 9.06 10.87
N ASN A 260 20.23 8.48 9.95
CA ASN A 260 19.70 7.64 8.88
C ASN A 260 19.15 6.33 9.45
N GLY A 261 19.82 5.75 10.45
CA GLY A 261 19.30 4.61 11.20
C GLY A 261 17.97 4.91 11.92
N LEU A 262 17.87 6.09 12.57
CA LEU A 262 16.63 6.52 13.22
C LEU A 262 15.47 6.66 12.22
N ARG A 263 15.73 7.13 11.00
CA ARG A 263 14.72 7.19 9.93
C ARG A 263 14.23 5.80 9.52
N VAL A 264 15.14 4.84 9.37
CA VAL A 264 14.77 3.47 8.99
C VAL A 264 13.89 2.85 10.07
N MET A 265 14.27 2.96 11.34
CA MET A 265 13.48 2.45 12.46
C MET A 265 12.08 3.10 12.53
N SER A 266 12.01 4.41 12.35
CA SER A 266 10.74 5.14 12.33
C SER A 266 9.87 4.76 11.12
N MET A 267 10.45 4.53 9.93
CA MET A 267 9.70 4.07 8.75
C MET A 267 9.14 2.66 8.94
N VAL A 268 9.92 1.74 9.48
CA VAL A 268 9.44 0.38 9.79
C VAL A 268 8.25 0.45 10.77
N TRP A 269 8.34 1.32 11.78
CA TRP A 269 7.25 1.52 12.74
C TRP A 269 5.98 2.07 12.10
N ILE A 270 6.11 3.09 11.23
CA ILE A 270 4.98 3.68 10.49
C ILE A 270 4.34 2.67 9.52
N ILE A 271 5.16 1.91 8.78
CA ILE A 271 4.68 0.87 7.85
C ILE A 271 3.89 -0.21 8.61
N LEU A 272 4.41 -0.66 9.76
CA LEU A 272 3.72 -1.61 10.61
C LEU A 272 2.36 -1.05 11.06
N GLY A 273 2.34 0.20 11.50
CA GLY A 273 1.12 0.93 11.83
C GLY A 273 0.07 0.94 10.73
N HIS A 274 0.44 1.42 9.54
CA HIS A 274 -0.48 1.49 8.40
C HIS A 274 -0.96 0.11 7.93
N THR A 275 -0.13 -0.92 8.05
CA THR A 275 -0.52 -2.29 7.69
C THR A 275 -1.65 -2.83 8.57
N PHE A 276 -1.64 -2.49 9.87
CA PHE A 276 -2.65 -2.95 10.82
C PHE A 276 -3.86 -2.01 10.93
N LEU A 277 -3.66 -0.69 10.84
CA LEU A 277 -4.72 0.30 11.06
C LEU A 277 -5.52 0.66 9.80
N MET A 278 -4.91 0.66 8.61
CA MET A 278 -5.63 1.05 7.39
C MET A 278 -6.76 0.09 7.01
N PRO A 279 -6.62 -1.25 7.18
CA PRO A 279 -7.72 -2.17 6.95
C PRO A 279 -8.92 -1.90 7.86
N GLU A 280 -8.73 -1.35 9.07
CA GLU A 280 -9.80 -1.07 10.04
C GLU A 280 -10.90 -0.19 9.44
N ALA A 281 -10.50 0.87 8.72
CA ALA A 281 -11.41 1.77 8.02
C ALA A 281 -12.21 1.09 6.90
N ILE A 282 -11.69 -0.01 6.34
CA ILE A 282 -12.23 -0.69 5.16
C ILE A 282 -13.07 -1.93 5.56
N SER A 283 -12.65 -2.65 6.61
CA SER A 283 -13.30 -3.86 7.12
C SER A 283 -14.51 -3.57 8.01
N GLY A 284 -14.87 -2.30 8.18
CA GLY A 284 -16.07 -1.90 8.92
C GLY A 284 -15.96 -2.08 10.43
N TYR A 285 -14.75 -2.14 11.00
CA TYR A 285 -14.60 -2.03 12.44
C TYR A 285 -14.86 -0.57 12.83
N SER A 286 -16.06 -0.30 13.33
CA SER A 286 -16.44 1.03 13.82
C SER A 286 -15.92 1.32 15.22
N ASN A 287 -15.47 0.30 15.95
CA ASN A 287 -14.93 0.43 17.30
C ASN A 287 -13.63 -0.39 17.42
N PRO A 288 -12.47 0.24 17.73
CA PRO A 288 -11.22 -0.48 17.95
C PRO A 288 -11.26 -1.44 19.15
N GLN A 289 -12.24 -1.27 20.05
CA GLN A 289 -12.46 -2.20 21.17
C GLN A 289 -13.01 -3.57 20.71
N ASP A 290 -13.65 -3.63 19.54
CA ASP A 290 -14.20 -4.90 19.01
C ASP A 290 -13.07 -5.86 18.58
N ILE A 291 -11.92 -5.31 18.17
CA ILE A 291 -10.71 -6.07 17.87
C ILE A 291 -10.16 -6.70 19.16
N ALA A 292 -10.04 -5.90 20.22
CA ALA A 292 -9.49 -6.32 21.51
C ALA A 292 -10.41 -7.24 22.34
N MET A 293 -11.72 -7.22 22.10
CA MET A 293 -12.73 -7.85 22.97
C MET A 293 -13.56 -8.96 22.30
N SER A 294 -13.27 -9.32 21.04
CA SER A 294 -13.96 -10.45 20.39
C SER A 294 -13.68 -11.78 21.12
N SER A 295 -14.73 -12.57 21.37
CA SER A 295 -14.62 -13.83 22.14
C SER A 295 -13.75 -14.91 21.47
N LEU A 296 -13.39 -14.69 20.20
CA LEU A 296 -12.52 -15.53 19.36
C LEU A 296 -11.02 -15.23 19.55
N ASN A 297 -10.66 -14.12 20.20
CA ASN A 297 -9.27 -13.64 20.39
C ASN A 297 -8.75 -13.82 21.83
N LYS A 298 -9.18 -14.89 22.54
CA LYS A 298 -8.81 -15.10 23.96
C LYS A 298 -7.30 -15.19 24.23
N ASN A 299 -6.50 -15.61 23.24
CA ASN A 299 -5.04 -15.75 23.32
C ASN A 299 -4.26 -14.75 22.45
N SER A 300 -4.89 -13.64 22.07
CA SER A 300 -4.36 -12.79 21.01
C SER A 300 -3.25 -11.86 21.50
N ALA A 301 -2.23 -11.69 20.65
CA ALA A 301 -1.11 -10.78 20.88
C ALA A 301 -1.56 -9.36 21.25
N GLU A 302 -2.77 -8.98 20.85
CA GLU A 302 -3.49 -7.73 21.15
C GLU A 302 -3.65 -7.42 22.64
N ARG A 303 -3.70 -8.44 23.52
CA ARG A 303 -3.72 -8.23 24.98
C ARG A 303 -2.34 -7.93 25.58
N SER A 304 -1.28 -8.14 24.81
CA SER A 304 0.07 -7.84 25.26
C SER A 304 0.31 -6.33 25.28
N VAL A 305 0.96 -5.83 26.31
CA VAL A 305 1.40 -4.42 26.39
C VAL A 305 2.26 -4.05 25.18
N TRP A 306 3.00 -5.01 24.62
CA TRP A 306 3.81 -4.82 23.42
C TRP A 306 2.99 -4.48 22.17
N PHE A 307 1.73 -4.91 22.10
CA PHE A 307 0.86 -4.59 20.96
C PHE A 307 0.55 -3.10 20.87
N LEU A 308 0.59 -2.37 21.98
CA LEU A 308 0.34 -0.91 22.03
C LEU A 308 1.30 -0.11 21.13
N ILE A 309 2.47 -0.69 20.79
CA ILE A 309 3.43 -0.09 19.86
C ILE A 309 2.79 0.10 18.48
N ILE A 310 1.95 -0.82 18.01
CA ILE A 310 1.36 -0.78 16.66
C ILE A 310 0.34 0.38 16.50
N PRO A 311 -0.70 0.51 17.33
CA PRO A 311 -1.63 1.64 17.23
C PRO A 311 -0.94 2.98 17.55
N SER A 312 0.14 2.98 18.35
CA SER A 312 0.94 4.18 18.64
C SER A 312 1.90 4.59 17.52
N SER A 313 1.90 3.90 16.38
CA SER A 313 2.77 4.18 15.22
C SER A 313 2.67 5.60 14.66
N GLN A 314 1.56 6.31 14.91
CA GLN A 314 1.41 7.72 14.55
C GLN A 314 2.49 8.61 15.21
N LEU A 315 2.94 8.25 16.42
CA LEU A 315 4.05 8.93 17.10
C LEU A 315 5.39 8.74 16.36
N GLY A 316 5.48 7.72 15.49
CA GLY A 316 6.62 7.54 14.59
C GLY A 316 6.82 8.74 13.65
N VAL A 317 5.73 9.42 13.25
CA VAL A 317 5.79 10.58 12.35
C VAL A 317 6.48 11.78 13.02
N ASP A 318 6.39 11.91 14.34
CA ASP A 318 7.05 13.00 15.10
C ASP A 318 8.58 12.90 14.99
N SER A 319 9.12 11.68 14.93
CA SER A 319 10.55 11.45 14.70
C SER A 319 10.98 12.01 13.33
N PHE A 320 10.13 11.90 12.31
CA PHE A 320 10.39 12.46 10.99
C PHE A 320 10.36 13.98 10.98
N PHE A 321 9.39 14.59 11.66
CA PHE A 321 9.32 16.05 11.78
C PHE A 321 10.52 16.60 12.54
N PHE A 322 10.89 15.98 13.67
CA PHE A 322 12.06 16.36 14.45
C PHE A 322 13.34 16.28 13.62
N LEU A 323 13.60 15.15 12.96
CA LEU A 323 14.79 14.96 12.13
C LEU A 323 14.83 15.93 10.95
N SER A 324 13.68 16.23 10.35
CA SER A 324 13.59 17.17 9.23
C SER A 324 13.92 18.61 9.68
N GLY A 325 13.41 19.03 10.84
CA GLY A 325 13.73 20.33 11.44
C GLY A 325 15.19 20.43 11.85
N PHE A 326 15.73 19.41 12.50
CA PHE A 326 17.13 19.35 12.94
C PHE A 326 18.11 19.43 11.77
N LEU A 327 17.90 18.66 10.69
CA LEU A 327 18.79 18.70 9.54
C LEU A 327 18.68 20.01 8.77
N LEU A 328 17.47 20.57 8.66
CA LEU A 328 17.27 21.87 8.04
C LEU A 328 18.02 22.99 8.79
N SER A 329 18.00 22.98 10.13
CA SER A 329 18.72 23.97 10.95
C SER A 329 20.25 23.78 10.86
N LEU A 330 20.74 22.54 10.85
CA LEU A 330 22.17 22.28 10.65
C LEU A 330 22.66 22.74 9.27
N LEU A 331 21.86 22.52 8.23
CA LEU A 331 22.18 22.94 6.86
C LEU A 331 22.11 24.46 6.72
N SER A 332 21.10 25.12 7.30
CA SER A 332 20.97 26.58 7.25
C SER A 332 22.10 27.29 8.00
N LEU A 333 22.52 26.78 9.16
CA LEU A 333 23.66 27.32 9.91
C LEU A 333 24.98 27.18 9.13
N LYS A 334 25.18 26.06 8.44
CA LYS A 334 26.34 25.86 7.55
C LYS A 334 26.33 26.87 6.40
N GLU A 335 25.18 27.07 5.76
CA GLU A 335 25.04 28.01 4.65
C GLU A 335 25.24 29.47 5.09
N LEU A 336 24.68 29.84 6.24
CA LEU A 336 24.86 31.16 6.84
C LEU A 336 26.33 31.47 7.13
N ARG A 337 27.07 30.48 7.67
CA ARG A 337 28.52 30.61 7.89
C ARG A 337 29.28 30.75 6.57
N ALA A 338 28.90 30.00 5.53
CA ALA A 338 29.54 30.07 4.22
C ALA A 338 29.26 31.39 3.47
N ARG A 339 28.08 31.98 3.65
CA ARG A 339 27.63 33.20 2.95
C ARG A 339 27.71 34.47 3.80
N ASN A 340 28.49 34.45 4.88
CA ASN A 340 28.69 35.61 5.74
C ASN A 340 27.36 36.25 6.22
N GLY A 341 26.39 35.42 6.60
CA GLY A 341 25.08 35.82 7.12
C GLY A 341 23.98 36.03 6.07
N LYS A 342 24.25 35.91 4.76
CA LYS A 342 23.24 36.08 3.71
C LYS A 342 22.54 34.76 3.39
N PHE A 343 21.27 34.62 3.80
CA PHE A 343 20.45 33.45 3.49
C PHE A 343 19.10 33.86 2.88
N ASN A 344 18.81 33.40 1.66
CA ASN A 344 17.52 33.61 1.03
C ASN A 344 16.56 32.47 1.43
N ALA A 345 15.87 32.66 2.55
CA ALA A 345 14.92 31.69 3.07
C ALA A 345 13.78 31.39 2.08
N LEU A 346 13.31 32.40 1.34
CA LEU A 346 12.23 32.23 0.36
C LEU A 346 12.67 31.28 -0.77
N ALA A 347 13.86 31.49 -1.33
CA ALA A 347 14.39 30.61 -2.37
C ALA A 347 14.59 29.17 -1.87
N ALA A 348 15.05 28.99 -0.63
CA ALA A 348 15.21 27.66 -0.03
C ALA A 348 13.87 26.94 0.14
N VAL A 349 12.82 27.65 0.56
CA VAL A 349 11.47 27.11 0.69
C VAL A 349 10.86 26.80 -0.67
N MET A 350 11.01 27.68 -1.66
CA MET A 350 10.50 27.44 -3.03
C MET A 350 11.17 26.23 -3.69
N LEU A 351 12.49 26.08 -3.56
CA LEU A 351 13.21 24.90 -4.05
C LEU A 351 12.77 23.61 -3.34
N ARG A 352 12.42 23.70 -2.04
CA ARG A 352 11.86 22.58 -1.30
C ARG A 352 10.50 22.17 -1.85
N TYR A 353 9.59 23.12 -2.09
CA TYR A 353 8.29 22.82 -2.69
C TYR A 353 8.43 22.24 -4.10
N LEU A 354 9.22 22.87 -4.98
CA LEU A 354 9.44 22.39 -6.35
C LEU A 354 10.06 20.97 -6.41
N ARG A 355 10.82 20.58 -5.38
CA ARG A 355 11.40 19.24 -5.29
C ARG A 355 10.43 18.18 -4.78
N LEU A 356 9.61 18.49 -3.76
CA LEU A 356 8.74 17.49 -3.12
C LEU A 356 7.38 17.32 -3.82
N THR A 357 6.80 18.41 -4.32
CA THR A 357 5.45 18.39 -4.92
C THR A 357 5.32 17.42 -6.09
N PRO A 358 6.29 17.29 -7.04
CA PRO A 358 6.14 16.39 -8.18
C PRO A 358 6.00 14.92 -7.77
N SER A 359 6.85 14.46 -6.84
CA SER A 359 6.79 13.07 -6.38
C SER A 359 5.52 12.81 -5.57
N LEU A 360 5.11 13.75 -4.71
CA LEU A 360 3.88 13.63 -3.95
C LEU A 360 2.66 13.60 -4.86
N ALA A 361 2.61 14.46 -5.89
CA ALA A 361 1.51 14.52 -6.83
C ALA A 361 1.32 13.20 -7.59
N VAL A 362 2.42 12.57 -8.04
CA VAL A 362 2.35 11.26 -8.70
C VAL A 362 1.81 10.19 -7.76
N VAL A 363 2.28 10.14 -6.51
CA VAL A 363 1.81 9.17 -5.51
C VAL A 363 0.33 9.39 -5.19
N MET A 364 -0.10 10.64 -5.00
CA MET A 364 -1.50 10.96 -4.73
C MET A 364 -2.41 10.66 -5.92
N LEU A 365 -1.94 10.85 -7.14
CA LEU A 365 -2.66 10.47 -8.36
C LEU A 365 -2.84 8.94 -8.44
N VAL A 366 -1.80 8.16 -8.14
CA VAL A 366 -1.92 6.70 -8.06
C VAL A 366 -2.89 6.29 -6.96
N TYR A 367 -2.77 6.89 -5.78
CA TYR A 367 -3.63 6.59 -4.63
C TYR A 367 -5.10 6.90 -4.91
N ALA A 368 -5.40 8.08 -5.49
CA ALA A 368 -6.78 8.51 -5.72
C ALA A 368 -7.43 7.85 -6.96
N LYS A 369 -6.67 7.64 -8.04
CA LYS A 369 -7.24 7.22 -9.33
C LYS A 369 -7.00 5.77 -9.68
N ILE A 370 -5.91 5.16 -9.23
CA ILE A 370 -5.49 3.81 -9.64
C ILE A 370 -5.78 2.79 -8.54
N TRP A 371 -5.34 3.07 -7.31
CA TRP A 371 -5.53 2.23 -6.12
C TRP A 371 -6.94 1.65 -5.93
N PRO A 372 -8.05 2.42 -6.08
CA PRO A 372 -9.42 1.89 -5.93
C PRO A 372 -9.78 0.74 -6.89
N TYR A 373 -9.04 0.58 -8.00
CA TYR A 373 -9.28 -0.45 -9.00
C TYR A 373 -8.28 -1.62 -8.93
N LEU A 374 -7.22 -1.50 -8.11
CA LEU A 374 -6.23 -2.59 -7.92
C LEU A 374 -6.73 -3.68 -6.97
N GLY A 375 -7.70 -3.36 -6.11
CA GLY A 375 -8.28 -4.28 -5.14
C GLY A 375 -9.51 -5.00 -5.70
N SER A 376 -9.55 -6.33 -5.54
CA SER A 376 -10.79 -7.10 -5.69
C SER A 376 -11.14 -7.74 -4.36
N GLY A 377 -12.42 -7.72 -4.00
CA GLY A 377 -12.84 -8.22 -2.70
C GLY A 377 -14.27 -7.80 -2.35
N PRO A 378 -14.79 -8.35 -1.25
CA PRO A 378 -16.16 -8.10 -0.82
C PRO A 378 -16.38 -6.68 -0.29
N PHE A 379 -15.31 -5.99 0.10
CA PHE A 379 -15.33 -4.57 0.50
C PHE A 379 -14.79 -3.64 -0.57
N ALA A 380 -14.58 -4.13 -1.81
CA ALA A 380 -13.98 -3.34 -2.88
C ALA A 380 -14.82 -2.10 -3.25
N SER A 381 -16.16 -2.18 -3.20
CA SER A 381 -17.03 -1.03 -3.46
C SER A 381 -16.88 0.05 -2.39
N ARG A 382 -16.91 -0.34 -1.10
CA ARG A 382 -16.64 0.59 0.01
C ARG A 382 -15.27 1.24 -0.08
N PHE A 383 -14.29 0.46 -0.51
CA PHE A 383 -12.94 0.97 -0.73
C PHE A 383 -12.87 1.99 -1.88
N GLN A 384 -13.66 1.80 -2.94
CA GLN A 384 -13.84 2.77 -4.01
C GLN A 384 -14.60 4.02 -3.56
N ASP A 385 -15.52 3.90 -2.60
CA ASP A 385 -16.28 5.04 -2.06
C ASP A 385 -15.49 5.85 -1.02
N PHE A 386 -14.57 5.20 -0.31
CA PHE A 386 -13.77 5.84 0.75
C PHE A 386 -12.65 6.74 0.20
N ILE A 387 -12.15 6.43 -0.99
CA ILE A 387 -11.04 7.14 -1.67
C ILE A 387 -11.62 8.15 -2.66
#